data_AF-A0A0U3HYD7-F1
#
_entry.id   AF-A0A0U3HYD7-F1
#
_cell.length_a   1.000
_cell.length_b   1.000
_cell.length_c   1.000
_cell.angle_alpha   90.00
_cell.angle_beta   90.00
_cell.angle_gamma   90.00
#
_symmetry.space_group_name_H-M   'P 1'
#
loop_
_entity.id
_entity.type
_entity.pdbx_description
1 polymer ?
#
loop_
_entity_poly.entity_id
_entity_poly.type
_entity_poly.pdbx_seq_one_letter_code
_entity_poly.pdbx_strand_id
1 'polypeptide(L)'
;MRRWLDLAHRDLVRHAPVLDALNVFPVADADTGTNLAATVRAAAEAAAVIETTDVGELLALAGQAALEEARGNSGTLFSVFLTAVGRSLEGSTRLSAETARLALHAGHVRAWSVLTDPVPGTMLSVLEAAAAVPVPEDVGEGTNQQLKDFLHDVRAAALEAVPATTGQLEVLRETGTVDAGALGMLVVLDALARTVGGEDVVAEAAVQRLLDTAAAAAPRSVDAPHVVHGGVEVMCTVELSPLDAAELRHELSEVGSSVIMSAVTEVEEAYRWRVHVHVERPEDALAVISPRGEPVALSVTSLSEAAGAAGAEDG
;
A
#
# COMPACT_ATOMS: atom_id res chain seq x y z
N MET A 1 -12.71 -12.46 4.22
CA MET A 1 -12.13 -11.13 4.48
C MET A 1 -11.37 -11.05 5.78
N ARG A 2 -11.97 -11.25 6.98
CA ARG A 2 -11.22 -11.22 8.25
C ARG A 2 -10.00 -12.13 8.27
N ARG A 3 -10.19 -13.40 7.88
CA ARG A 3 -9.10 -14.37 7.72
C ARG A 3 -8.03 -13.94 6.71
N TRP A 4 -8.43 -13.24 5.65
CA TRP A 4 -7.50 -12.74 4.64
C TRP A 4 -6.62 -11.64 5.22
N LEU A 5 -7.21 -10.64 5.88
CA LEU A 5 -6.44 -9.54 6.50
C LEU A 5 -5.47 -10.05 7.57
N ASP A 6 -5.92 -10.99 8.41
CA ASP A 6 -5.05 -11.65 9.40
C ASP A 6 -3.90 -12.44 8.75
N LEU A 7 -4.19 -13.18 7.67
CA LEU A 7 -3.17 -13.95 6.95
C LEU A 7 -2.16 -13.03 6.26
N ALA A 8 -2.65 -11.98 5.58
CA ALA A 8 -1.82 -10.98 4.92
C ALA A 8 -0.93 -10.25 5.93
N HIS A 9 -1.44 -9.90 7.12
CA HIS A 9 -0.64 -9.33 8.19
C HIS A 9 0.51 -10.27 8.61
N ARG A 10 0.20 -11.55 8.89
CA ARG A 10 1.21 -12.52 9.33
C ARG A 10 2.29 -12.76 8.28
N ASP A 11 1.91 -12.82 7.00
CA ASP A 11 2.87 -13.00 5.92
C ASP A 11 3.71 -11.74 5.69
N LEU A 12 3.12 -10.55 5.77
CA LEU A 12 3.88 -9.30 5.72
C LEU A 12 4.86 -9.20 6.89
N VAL A 13 4.49 -9.56 8.11
CA VAL A 13 5.41 -9.62 9.26
C VAL A 13 6.57 -10.57 8.98
N ARG A 14 6.29 -11.74 8.41
CA ARG A 14 7.33 -12.73 8.06
C ARG A 14 8.30 -12.19 7.01
N HIS A 15 7.79 -11.47 6.02
CA HIS A 15 8.58 -11.00 4.88
C HIS A 15 9.06 -9.55 5.00
N ALA A 16 8.68 -8.83 6.06
CA ALA A 16 9.07 -7.45 6.30
C ALA A 16 10.59 -7.23 6.18
N PRO A 17 11.48 -8.08 6.74
CA PRO A 17 12.92 -7.88 6.57
C PRO A 17 13.40 -7.90 5.11
N VAL A 18 12.76 -8.68 4.24
CA VAL A 18 13.09 -8.74 2.81
C VAL A 18 12.58 -7.49 2.09
N LEU A 19 11.35 -7.08 2.41
CA LEU A 19 10.73 -5.88 1.83
C LEU A 19 11.51 -4.62 2.25
N ASP A 20 11.88 -4.51 3.52
CA ASP A 20 12.67 -3.43 4.09
C ASP A 20 14.05 -3.36 3.43
N ALA A 21 14.70 -4.51 3.20
CA ALA A 21 16.00 -4.57 2.52
C ALA A 21 15.96 -4.17 1.03
N LEU A 22 14.79 -4.28 0.38
CA LEU A 22 14.58 -3.87 -1.02
C LEU A 22 14.13 -2.42 -1.16
N ASN A 23 13.83 -1.73 -0.05
CA ASN A 23 13.30 -0.38 -0.11
C ASN A 23 14.37 0.61 -0.59
N VAL A 24 14.39 0.88 -1.90
CA VAL A 24 15.31 1.80 -2.56
C VAL A 24 14.59 2.94 -3.28
N PHE A 25 13.25 2.95 -3.26
CA PHE A 25 12.41 3.95 -3.94
C PHE A 25 11.11 4.23 -3.17
N PRO A 26 10.64 5.50 -3.12
CA PRO A 26 11.35 6.71 -3.53
C PRO A 26 12.43 7.11 -2.54
N VAL A 27 12.38 6.59 -1.32
CA VAL A 27 13.33 6.83 -0.24
C VAL A 27 13.84 5.49 0.29
N ALA A 28 15.16 5.38 0.44
CA ALA A 28 15.82 4.18 0.95
C ALA A 28 15.91 4.16 2.49
N ASP A 29 14.78 4.26 3.17
CA ASP A 29 14.66 4.32 4.64
C ASP A 29 14.44 2.94 5.31
N ALA A 30 14.39 1.87 4.49
CA ALA A 30 14.26 0.49 4.94
C ALA A 30 13.04 0.19 5.82
N ASP A 31 11.88 0.81 5.52
CA ASP A 31 10.67 0.64 6.33
C ASP A 31 9.43 0.09 5.59
N THR A 32 9.50 -0.16 4.28
CA THR A 32 8.31 -0.51 3.47
C THR A 32 7.56 -1.73 3.99
N GLY A 33 8.26 -2.80 4.34
CA GLY A 33 7.68 -4.01 4.92
C GLY A 33 7.10 -3.76 6.32
N THR A 34 7.84 -3.05 7.16
CA THR A 34 7.39 -2.68 8.51
C THR A 34 6.12 -1.81 8.46
N ASN A 35 6.07 -0.82 7.58
CA ASN A 35 4.93 0.08 7.37
C ASN A 35 3.71 -0.68 6.81
N LEU A 36 3.90 -1.55 5.82
CA LEU A 36 2.80 -2.39 5.31
C LEU A 36 2.27 -3.34 6.38
N ALA A 37 3.15 -4.03 7.11
CA ALA A 37 2.74 -4.95 8.17
C ALA A 37 1.95 -4.24 9.28
N ALA A 38 2.38 -3.05 9.71
CA ALA A 38 1.69 -2.23 10.70
C ALA A 38 0.33 -1.74 10.20
N THR A 39 0.25 -1.33 8.94
CA THR A 39 -0.99 -0.86 8.30
C THR A 39 -2.02 -1.99 8.17
N VAL A 40 -1.59 -3.17 7.66
CA VAL A 40 -2.48 -4.33 7.52
C VAL A 40 -2.90 -4.87 8.89
N ARG A 41 -2.06 -4.74 9.92
CA ARG A 41 -2.43 -5.03 11.31
C ARG A 41 -3.62 -4.19 11.76
N ALA A 42 -3.59 -2.87 11.53
CA ALA A 42 -4.69 -1.97 11.89
C ALA A 42 -6.00 -2.36 11.17
N ALA A 43 -5.92 -2.67 9.87
CA ALA A 43 -7.07 -3.21 9.14
C ALA A 43 -7.58 -4.53 9.74
N ALA A 44 -6.70 -5.47 10.07
CA ALA A 44 -7.06 -6.77 10.61
C ALA A 44 -7.69 -6.66 12.02
N GLU A 45 -7.14 -5.81 12.89
CA GLU A 45 -7.66 -5.52 14.24
C GLU A 45 -9.05 -4.88 14.15
N ALA A 46 -9.24 -3.87 13.30
CA ALA A 46 -10.56 -3.26 13.06
C ALA A 46 -11.55 -4.29 12.49
N ALA A 47 -11.13 -5.04 11.47
CA ALA A 47 -11.92 -6.10 10.86
C ALA A 47 -12.23 -7.24 11.84
N ALA A 48 -11.57 -7.38 12.98
CA ALA A 48 -11.89 -8.40 13.97
C ALA A 48 -13.11 -8.00 14.82
N VAL A 49 -13.32 -6.70 15.06
CA VAL A 49 -14.34 -6.19 15.99
C VAL A 49 -15.58 -5.59 15.32
N ILE A 50 -15.52 -5.25 14.02
CA ILE A 50 -16.69 -4.76 13.27
C ILE A 50 -17.77 -5.86 13.23
N GLU A 51 -19.03 -5.56 13.55
CA GLU A 51 -20.12 -6.54 13.47
C GLU A 51 -21.00 -6.28 12.25
N THR A 52 -20.62 -6.85 11.10
CA THR A 52 -21.41 -6.77 9.86
C THR A 52 -21.27 -8.04 9.02
N THR A 53 -22.32 -8.36 8.26
CA THR A 53 -22.31 -9.38 7.21
C THR A 53 -22.00 -8.81 5.83
N ASP A 54 -21.96 -7.49 5.71
CA ASP A 54 -21.62 -6.78 4.49
C ASP A 54 -20.09 -6.77 4.29
N VAL A 55 -19.65 -7.37 3.20
CA VAL A 55 -18.22 -7.49 2.87
C VAL A 55 -17.64 -6.12 2.52
N GLY A 56 -18.42 -5.26 1.84
CA GLY A 56 -17.99 -3.92 1.48
C GLY A 56 -17.85 -3.01 2.68
N GLU A 57 -18.86 -2.98 3.56
CA GLU A 57 -18.80 -2.23 4.82
C GLU A 57 -17.61 -2.66 5.69
N LEU A 58 -17.40 -3.98 5.83
CA LEU A 58 -16.27 -4.53 6.59
C LEU A 58 -14.93 -4.04 6.04
N LEU A 59 -14.73 -4.10 4.72
CA LEU A 59 -13.47 -3.71 4.09
C LEU A 59 -13.30 -2.19 4.04
N ALA A 60 -14.38 -1.42 3.87
CA ALA A 60 -14.34 0.04 3.88
C ALA A 60 -13.92 0.56 5.26
N LEU A 61 -14.52 0.05 6.34
CA LEU A 61 -14.16 0.42 7.71
C LEU A 61 -12.76 -0.07 8.09
N ALA A 62 -12.37 -1.27 7.68
CA ALA A 62 -11.01 -1.78 7.88
C ALA A 62 -9.96 -0.93 7.12
N GLY A 63 -10.27 -0.51 5.89
CA GLY A 63 -9.45 0.39 5.10
C GLY A 63 -9.32 1.77 5.72
N GLN A 64 -10.41 2.30 6.30
CA GLN A 64 -10.39 3.56 7.04
C GLN A 64 -9.46 3.48 8.27
N ALA A 65 -9.61 2.43 9.08
CA ALA A 65 -8.74 2.23 10.25
C ALA A 65 -7.26 2.07 9.85
N ALA A 66 -6.99 1.36 8.76
CA ALA A 66 -5.65 1.27 8.20
C ALA A 66 -5.12 2.64 7.73
N LEU A 67 -5.95 3.49 7.13
CA LEU A 67 -5.55 4.81 6.64
C LEU A 67 -5.23 5.78 7.80
N GLU A 68 -5.95 5.66 8.92
CA GLU A 68 -5.71 6.45 10.13
C GLU A 68 -4.37 6.08 10.79
N GLU A 69 -4.00 4.81 10.77
CA GLU A 69 -2.74 4.28 11.32
C GLU A 69 -1.61 4.18 10.28
N ALA A 70 -1.89 4.50 9.02
CA ALA A 70 -0.93 4.35 7.93
C ALA A 70 0.31 5.22 8.16
N ARG A 71 1.46 4.60 7.87
CA ARG A 71 2.79 5.22 7.82
C ARG A 71 3.40 4.94 6.47
N GLY A 72 4.19 5.87 5.95
CA GLY A 72 4.81 5.70 4.65
C GLY A 72 3.82 5.75 3.49
N ASN A 73 4.39 5.85 2.29
CA ASN A 73 3.62 5.80 1.04
C ASN A 73 2.93 4.45 0.86
N SER A 74 3.66 3.35 1.14
CA SER A 74 3.18 1.98 0.94
C SER A 74 1.96 1.66 1.81
N GLY A 75 1.98 2.04 3.10
CA GLY A 75 0.84 1.87 4.00
C GLY A 75 -0.35 2.73 3.60
N THR A 76 -0.11 4.00 3.27
CA THR A 76 -1.17 4.93 2.84
C THR A 76 -1.86 4.44 1.57
N LEU A 77 -1.08 4.01 0.58
CA LEU A 77 -1.60 3.53 -0.71
C LEU A 77 -2.38 2.22 -0.57
N PHE A 78 -1.89 1.26 0.24
CA PHE A 78 -2.64 0.05 0.56
C PHE A 78 -3.99 0.37 1.21
N SER A 79 -4.02 1.31 2.16
CA SER A 79 -5.25 1.69 2.88
C SER A 79 -6.27 2.34 1.94
N VAL A 80 -5.79 3.19 1.02
CA VAL A 80 -6.59 3.79 -0.04
C VAL A 80 -7.17 2.72 -0.97
N PHE A 81 -6.35 1.75 -1.39
CA PHE A 81 -6.79 0.61 -2.18
C PHE A 81 -7.88 -0.20 -1.45
N LEU A 82 -7.64 -0.56 -0.19
CA LEU A 82 -8.56 -1.37 0.62
C LEU A 82 -9.91 -0.68 0.81
N THR A 83 -9.87 0.64 1.06
CA THR A 83 -11.09 1.46 1.20
C THR A 83 -11.89 1.48 -0.11
N ALA A 84 -11.24 1.64 -1.27
CA ALA A 84 -11.92 1.64 -2.56
C ALA A 84 -12.50 0.26 -2.93
N VAL A 85 -11.78 -0.82 -2.62
CA VAL A 85 -12.29 -2.19 -2.73
C VAL A 85 -13.55 -2.36 -1.89
N GLY A 86 -13.53 -1.91 -0.62
CA GLY A 86 -14.68 -1.98 0.27
C GLY A 86 -15.89 -1.21 -0.25
N ARG A 87 -15.69 0.05 -0.64
CA ARG A 87 -16.77 0.89 -1.22
C ARG A 87 -17.39 0.27 -2.47
N SER A 88 -16.58 -0.34 -3.33
CA SER A 88 -17.07 -1.03 -4.53
C SER A 88 -17.92 -2.28 -4.23
N LEU A 89 -17.85 -2.80 -3.00
CA LEU A 89 -18.54 -4.01 -2.56
C LEU A 89 -19.69 -3.70 -1.57
N GLU A 90 -19.99 -2.44 -1.29
CA GLU A 90 -21.07 -2.07 -0.37
C GLU A 90 -22.40 -2.71 -0.78
N GLY A 91 -23.16 -3.20 0.20
CA GLY A 91 -24.39 -3.97 0.01
C GLY A 91 -24.17 -5.46 -0.27
N SER A 92 -22.91 -5.91 -0.45
CA SER A 92 -22.61 -7.30 -0.84
C SER A 92 -22.30 -8.17 0.37
N THR A 93 -23.10 -9.23 0.58
CA THR A 93 -22.83 -10.22 1.64
C THR A 93 -21.90 -11.36 1.22
N ARG A 94 -21.56 -11.43 -0.07
CA ARG A 94 -20.66 -12.43 -0.66
C ARG A 94 -19.87 -11.84 -1.82
N LEU A 95 -18.69 -12.41 -2.05
CA LEU A 95 -17.85 -12.08 -3.20
C LEU A 95 -18.11 -13.08 -4.34
N SER A 96 -18.27 -12.58 -5.57
CA SER A 96 -18.17 -13.32 -6.83
C SER A 96 -16.95 -12.87 -7.62
N ALA A 97 -16.52 -13.64 -8.63
CA ALA A 97 -15.42 -13.25 -9.51
C ALA A 97 -15.63 -11.86 -10.14
N GLU A 98 -16.85 -11.57 -10.62
CA GLU A 98 -17.16 -10.28 -11.24
C GLU A 98 -17.10 -9.12 -10.24
N THR A 99 -17.67 -9.28 -9.04
CA THR A 99 -17.57 -8.24 -8.00
C THR A 99 -16.13 -8.05 -7.53
N ALA A 100 -15.32 -9.12 -7.48
CA ALA A 100 -13.91 -9.06 -7.14
C ALA A 100 -13.11 -8.29 -8.21
N ARG A 101 -13.35 -8.58 -9.49
CA ARG A 101 -12.75 -7.87 -10.62
C ARG A 101 -13.06 -6.38 -10.58
N LEU A 102 -14.33 -6.02 -10.39
CA LEU A 102 -14.76 -4.63 -10.27
C LEU A 102 -14.11 -3.94 -9.07
N ALA A 103 -14.03 -4.61 -7.92
CA ALA A 103 -13.43 -4.04 -6.72
C ALA A 103 -11.91 -3.85 -6.87
N LEU A 104 -11.20 -4.81 -7.47
CA LEU A 104 -9.76 -4.67 -7.79
C LEU A 104 -9.53 -3.51 -8.75
N HIS A 105 -10.38 -3.37 -9.78
CA HIS A 105 -10.32 -2.25 -10.71
C HIS A 105 -10.55 -0.90 -10.01
N ALA A 106 -11.56 -0.81 -9.14
CA ALA A 106 -11.82 0.38 -8.34
C ALA A 106 -10.63 0.73 -7.42
N GLY A 107 -10.05 -0.28 -6.77
CA GLY A 107 -8.84 -0.14 -5.95
C GLY A 107 -7.64 0.40 -6.75
N HIS A 108 -7.39 -0.18 -7.91
CA HIS A 108 -6.33 0.27 -8.84
C HIS A 108 -6.54 1.73 -9.27
N VAL A 109 -7.72 2.08 -9.79
CA VAL A 109 -8.04 3.46 -10.22
C VAL A 109 -7.85 4.43 -9.06
N ARG A 110 -8.31 4.07 -7.86
CA ARG A 110 -8.17 4.92 -6.69
C ARG A 110 -6.70 5.12 -6.31
N ALA A 111 -5.91 4.05 -6.27
CA ALA A 111 -4.49 4.11 -5.92
C ALA A 111 -3.71 5.06 -6.85
N TRP A 112 -4.00 5.03 -8.16
CA TRP A 112 -3.43 6.00 -9.10
C TRP A 112 -3.90 7.44 -8.85
N SER A 113 -5.19 7.64 -8.57
CA SER A 113 -5.79 8.99 -8.47
C SER A 113 -5.40 9.81 -7.23
N VAL A 114 -4.88 9.16 -6.18
CA VAL A 114 -4.52 9.84 -4.92
C VAL A 114 -3.11 10.41 -4.93
N LEU A 115 -2.28 9.97 -5.87
CA LEU A 115 -0.91 10.41 -6.07
C LEU A 115 -0.89 11.61 -7.01
N THR A 116 -0.04 12.62 -6.72
CA THR A 116 0.20 13.69 -7.70
C THR A 116 1.02 13.18 -8.89
N ASP A 117 2.07 12.41 -8.63
CA ASP A 117 2.99 11.87 -9.65
C ASP A 117 3.05 10.33 -9.55
N PRO A 118 2.03 9.60 -10.02
CA PRO A 118 2.06 8.14 -9.99
C PRO A 118 3.08 7.59 -11.00
N VAL A 119 3.88 6.62 -10.56
CA VAL A 119 4.97 6.05 -11.37
C VAL A 119 4.79 4.54 -11.52
N PRO A 120 4.84 3.99 -12.76
CA PRO A 120 5.00 2.55 -12.99
C PRO A 120 6.26 1.99 -12.32
N GLY A 121 6.33 0.68 -12.14
CA GLY A 121 7.44 0.02 -11.45
C GLY A 121 7.33 0.08 -9.93
N THR A 122 6.16 0.45 -9.40
CA THR A 122 5.83 0.44 -7.97
C THR A 122 4.72 -0.58 -7.70
N MET A 123 4.18 -0.59 -6.47
CA MET A 123 2.92 -1.26 -6.12
C MET A 123 1.80 -1.06 -7.18
N LEU A 124 1.76 0.10 -7.83
CA LEU A 124 0.77 0.41 -8.86
C LEU A 124 0.78 -0.59 -10.02
N SER A 125 1.95 -1.11 -10.42
CA SER A 125 2.06 -2.07 -11.52
C SER A 125 1.48 -3.44 -11.17
N VAL A 126 1.55 -3.85 -9.91
CA VAL A 126 0.89 -5.08 -9.43
C VAL A 126 -0.62 -4.88 -9.35
N LEU A 127 -1.08 -3.72 -8.89
CA LEU A 127 -2.51 -3.38 -8.87
C LEU A 127 -3.10 -3.31 -10.27
N GLU A 128 -2.38 -2.74 -11.23
CA GLU A 128 -2.78 -2.68 -12.64
C GLU A 128 -2.91 -4.08 -13.24
N ALA A 129 -1.89 -4.93 -13.05
CA ALA A 129 -1.92 -6.32 -13.52
C ALA A 129 -3.08 -7.11 -12.91
N ALA A 130 -3.31 -6.99 -11.59
CA ALA A 130 -4.42 -7.64 -10.90
C ALA A 130 -5.80 -7.16 -11.40
N ALA A 131 -5.95 -5.85 -11.65
CA ALA A 131 -7.19 -5.26 -12.15
C ALA A 131 -7.51 -5.61 -13.60
N ALA A 132 -6.50 -5.97 -14.40
CA ALA A 132 -6.65 -6.34 -15.80
C ALA A 132 -7.07 -7.80 -16.03
N VAL A 133 -7.04 -8.64 -14.99
CA VAL A 133 -7.41 -10.06 -15.11
C VAL A 133 -8.90 -10.20 -15.48
N PRO A 134 -9.25 -10.94 -16.56
CA PRO A 134 -10.63 -11.19 -16.92
C PRO A 134 -11.28 -12.25 -16.02
N VAL A 135 -12.61 -12.24 -15.92
CA VAL A 135 -13.34 -13.33 -15.25
C VAL A 135 -13.29 -14.58 -16.14
N PRO A 136 -12.96 -15.78 -15.61
CA PRO A 136 -13.01 -17.03 -16.37
C PRO A 136 -14.43 -17.36 -16.84
N GLU A 137 -14.59 -17.68 -18.13
CA GLU A 137 -15.89 -17.98 -18.77
C GLU A 137 -16.14 -19.49 -18.96
N ASP A 138 -15.13 -20.33 -18.69
CA ASP A 138 -15.17 -21.79 -18.86
C ASP A 138 -15.81 -22.55 -17.69
N VAL A 139 -16.12 -21.82 -16.61
CA VAL A 139 -16.81 -22.30 -15.41
C VAL A 139 -18.11 -21.53 -15.18
N GLY A 140 -19.03 -22.14 -14.44
CA GLY A 140 -20.36 -21.54 -14.20
C GLY A 140 -20.29 -20.16 -13.53
N GLU A 141 -21.03 -19.20 -14.09
CA GLU A 141 -21.10 -17.83 -13.60
C GLU A 141 -21.54 -17.76 -12.13
N GLY A 142 -20.85 -16.95 -11.32
CA GLY A 142 -21.18 -16.70 -9.93
C GLY A 142 -20.90 -17.87 -8.99
N THR A 143 -20.22 -18.92 -9.47
CA THR A 143 -19.83 -20.07 -8.64
C THR A 143 -18.60 -19.76 -7.79
N ASN A 144 -18.44 -20.50 -6.69
CA ASN A 144 -17.22 -20.42 -5.89
C ASN A 144 -15.99 -20.87 -6.69
N GLN A 145 -16.15 -21.77 -7.65
CA GLN A 145 -15.03 -22.23 -8.48
C GLN A 145 -14.53 -21.07 -9.38
N GLN A 146 -15.42 -20.34 -10.03
CA GLN A 146 -15.07 -19.17 -10.83
C GLN A 146 -14.31 -18.11 -10.02
N LEU A 147 -14.71 -17.86 -8.77
CA LEU A 147 -13.97 -16.94 -7.90
C LEU A 147 -12.57 -17.45 -7.56
N LYS A 148 -12.41 -18.76 -7.31
CA LYS A 148 -11.10 -19.35 -7.03
C LYS A 148 -10.17 -19.27 -8.23
N ASP A 149 -10.67 -19.60 -9.41
CA ASP A 149 -9.91 -19.55 -10.66
C ASP A 149 -9.52 -18.10 -10.99
N PHE A 150 -10.45 -17.16 -10.83
CA PHE A 150 -10.15 -15.73 -10.96
C PHE A 150 -9.04 -15.26 -10.01
N LEU A 151 -9.10 -15.62 -8.72
CA LEU A 151 -8.08 -15.21 -7.75
C LEU A 151 -6.73 -15.92 -7.95
N HIS A 152 -6.75 -17.15 -8.48
CA HIS A 152 -5.55 -17.84 -8.93
C HIS A 152 -4.86 -17.03 -10.04
N ASP A 153 -5.62 -16.55 -11.03
CA ASP A 153 -5.09 -15.79 -12.16
C ASP A 153 -4.64 -14.38 -11.75
N VAL A 154 -5.36 -13.73 -10.81
CA VAL A 154 -4.92 -12.47 -10.18
C VAL A 154 -3.56 -12.64 -9.50
N ARG A 155 -3.37 -13.71 -8.73
CA ARG A 155 -2.08 -14.03 -8.11
C ARG A 155 -1.00 -14.28 -9.15
N ALA A 156 -1.30 -15.01 -10.23
CA ALA A 156 -0.34 -15.27 -11.31
C ALA A 156 0.09 -13.97 -12.01
N ALA A 157 -0.86 -13.08 -12.33
CA ALA A 157 -0.57 -11.78 -12.92
C ALA A 157 0.28 -10.90 -11.98
N ALA A 158 -0.01 -10.90 -10.68
CA ALA A 158 0.82 -10.20 -9.69
C ALA A 158 2.25 -10.78 -9.62
N LEU A 159 2.38 -12.11 -9.68
CA LEU A 159 3.67 -12.81 -9.66
C LEU A 159 4.53 -12.46 -10.88
N GLU A 160 3.91 -12.26 -12.05
CA GLU A 160 4.60 -11.80 -13.27
C GLU A 160 4.94 -10.31 -13.24
N ALA A 161 4.06 -9.49 -12.65
CA ALA A 161 4.25 -8.04 -12.58
C ALA A 161 5.43 -7.63 -11.69
N VAL A 162 5.68 -8.33 -10.57
CA VAL A 162 6.75 -7.97 -9.64
C VAL A 162 8.14 -7.98 -10.30
N PRO A 163 8.60 -9.06 -10.98
CA PRO A 163 9.88 -9.03 -11.71
C PRO A 163 9.96 -7.93 -12.77
N ALA A 164 8.84 -7.60 -13.43
CA ALA A 164 8.80 -6.57 -14.47
C ALA A 164 9.12 -5.16 -13.94
N THR A 165 8.88 -4.89 -12.65
CA THR A 165 9.19 -3.60 -12.02
C THR A 165 10.67 -3.21 -12.17
N THR A 166 11.58 -4.19 -12.17
CA THR A 166 13.02 -4.00 -12.37
C THR A 166 13.33 -3.19 -13.65
N GLY A 167 12.54 -3.37 -14.71
CA GLY A 167 12.73 -2.67 -15.99
C GLY A 167 11.97 -1.36 -16.13
N GLN A 168 11.12 -1.01 -15.17
CA GLN A 168 10.19 0.12 -15.23
C GLN A 168 10.70 1.38 -14.52
N LEU A 169 11.59 1.21 -13.53
CA LEU A 169 12.25 2.30 -12.82
C LEU A 169 13.76 2.22 -12.96
N GLU A 170 14.40 3.36 -13.20
CA GLU A 170 15.85 3.43 -13.37
C GLU A 170 16.62 2.94 -12.13
N VAL A 171 16.20 3.35 -10.94
CA VAL A 171 16.83 2.90 -9.67
C VAL A 171 16.73 1.38 -9.47
N LEU A 172 15.61 0.77 -9.85
CA LEU A 172 15.42 -0.69 -9.77
C LEU A 172 16.28 -1.41 -10.81
N ARG A 173 16.39 -0.85 -12.02
CA ARG A 173 17.25 -1.36 -13.09
C ARG A 173 18.73 -1.32 -12.70
N GLU A 174 19.17 -0.25 -12.05
CA GLU A 174 20.56 -0.06 -11.62
C GLU A 174 20.94 -0.98 -10.46
N THR A 175 20.03 -1.18 -9.51
CA THR A 175 20.24 -2.09 -8.37
C THR A 175 20.00 -3.55 -8.74
N GLY A 176 19.30 -3.82 -9.85
CA GLY A 176 18.90 -5.17 -10.24
C GLY A 176 17.85 -5.77 -9.30
N THR A 177 17.06 -4.93 -8.63
CA THR A 177 16.08 -5.33 -7.63
C THR A 177 14.65 -5.10 -8.11
N VAL A 178 13.70 -5.81 -7.51
CA VAL A 178 12.27 -5.54 -7.70
C VAL A 178 11.79 -4.50 -6.70
N ASP A 179 10.67 -3.85 -6.98
CA ASP A 179 10.05 -2.91 -6.04
C ASP A 179 9.53 -3.61 -4.77
N ALA A 180 9.85 -3.02 -3.61
CA ALA A 180 9.42 -3.52 -2.31
C ALA A 180 7.89 -3.42 -2.13
N GLY A 181 7.26 -2.33 -2.58
CA GLY A 181 5.82 -2.14 -2.50
C GLY A 181 5.05 -3.14 -3.36
N ALA A 182 5.52 -3.40 -4.57
CA ALA A 182 5.00 -4.40 -5.49
C ALA A 182 5.08 -5.80 -4.90
N LEU A 183 6.24 -6.19 -4.38
CA LEU A 183 6.42 -7.49 -3.73
C LEU A 183 5.52 -7.63 -2.49
N GLY A 184 5.39 -6.57 -1.69
CA GLY A 184 4.46 -6.53 -0.55
C GLY A 184 2.99 -6.70 -0.98
N MET A 185 2.58 -6.07 -2.08
CA MET A 185 1.22 -6.22 -2.61
C MET A 185 0.95 -7.62 -3.17
N LEU A 186 1.95 -8.27 -3.78
CA LEU A 186 1.86 -9.68 -4.16
C LEU A 186 1.59 -10.56 -2.93
N VAL A 187 2.27 -10.33 -1.80
CA VAL A 187 2.02 -11.07 -0.54
C VAL A 187 0.57 -10.91 -0.08
N VAL A 188 0.02 -9.70 -0.17
CA VAL A 188 -1.39 -9.42 0.18
C VAL A 188 -2.37 -10.15 -0.73
N LEU A 189 -2.12 -10.15 -2.05
CA LEU A 189 -2.99 -10.80 -3.05
C LEU A 189 -2.89 -12.34 -2.97
N ASP A 190 -1.69 -12.88 -2.73
CA ASP A 190 -1.50 -14.31 -2.48
C ASP A 190 -2.30 -14.77 -1.24
N ALA A 191 -2.23 -14.01 -0.14
CA ALA A 191 -3.03 -14.30 1.06
C ALA A 191 -4.55 -14.31 0.77
N LEU A 192 -5.04 -13.46 -0.15
CA LEU A 192 -6.45 -13.47 -0.58
C LEU A 192 -6.77 -14.77 -1.34
N ALA A 193 -5.94 -15.11 -2.32
CA ALA A 193 -6.08 -16.33 -3.12
C ALA A 193 -6.08 -17.58 -2.23
N ARG A 194 -5.14 -17.70 -1.29
CA ARG A 194 -5.09 -18.84 -0.34
C ARG A 194 -6.28 -18.87 0.60
N THR A 195 -6.78 -17.71 1.03
CA THR A 195 -7.96 -17.64 1.93
C THR A 195 -9.23 -18.16 1.25
N VAL A 196 -9.38 -17.92 -0.06
CA VAL A 196 -10.59 -18.30 -0.82
C VAL A 196 -10.44 -19.66 -1.50
N GLY A 197 -9.29 -19.91 -2.11
CA GLY A 197 -8.95 -21.13 -2.86
C GLY A 197 -8.54 -22.31 -2.00
N GLY A 198 -7.93 -22.04 -0.84
CA GLY A 198 -7.18 -23.03 -0.07
C GLY A 198 -5.70 -23.04 -0.45
N GLU A 199 -4.95 -23.96 0.14
CA GLU A 199 -3.52 -24.12 -0.13
C GLU A 199 -3.28 -24.68 -1.54
N ASP A 200 -2.33 -24.08 -2.24
CA ASP A 200 -1.86 -24.46 -3.57
C ASP A 200 -0.34 -24.48 -3.53
N VAL A 201 0.19 -25.68 -3.25
CA VAL A 201 1.62 -25.91 -3.00
C VAL A 201 2.50 -25.39 -4.16
N VAL A 202 2.02 -25.49 -5.40
CA VAL A 202 2.81 -25.08 -6.57
C VAL A 202 2.91 -23.57 -6.64
N ALA A 203 1.78 -22.88 -6.47
CA ALA A 203 1.74 -21.44 -6.51
C ALA A 203 2.41 -20.80 -5.29
N GLU A 204 2.22 -21.35 -4.09
CA GLU A 204 2.90 -20.92 -2.88
C GLU A 204 4.43 -21.05 -3.02
N ALA A 205 4.90 -22.16 -3.58
CA ALA A 205 6.32 -22.33 -3.87
C ALA A 205 6.84 -21.32 -4.91
N ALA A 206 6.00 -20.85 -5.83
CA ALA A 206 6.40 -19.83 -6.81
C ALA A 206 6.57 -18.45 -6.16
N VAL A 207 5.63 -18.04 -5.30
CA VAL A 207 5.73 -16.80 -4.51
C VAL A 207 6.94 -16.85 -3.58
N GLN A 208 7.16 -17.98 -2.89
CA GLN A 208 8.31 -18.15 -2.00
C GLN A 208 9.64 -18.08 -2.76
N ARG A 209 9.74 -18.71 -3.95
CA ARG A 209 10.95 -18.60 -4.79
C ARG A 209 11.26 -17.16 -5.19
N LEU A 210 10.24 -16.37 -5.51
CA LEU A 210 10.42 -14.96 -5.84
C LEU A 210 10.93 -14.17 -4.63
N LEU A 211 10.32 -14.38 -3.45
CA LEU A 211 10.77 -13.77 -2.20
C LEU A 211 12.22 -14.13 -1.86
N ASP A 212 12.60 -15.40 -2.00
CA ASP A 212 13.97 -15.87 -1.76
C ASP A 212 14.97 -15.25 -2.76
N THR A 213 14.56 -15.14 -4.03
CA THR A 213 15.37 -14.50 -5.09
C THR A 213 15.56 -13.01 -4.79
N ALA A 214 14.49 -12.32 -4.39
CA ALA A 214 14.54 -10.90 -4.04
C ALA A 214 15.40 -10.67 -2.79
N ALA A 215 15.29 -11.52 -1.77
CA ALA A 215 16.14 -11.48 -0.58
C ALA A 215 17.62 -11.68 -0.91
N ALA A 216 17.95 -12.55 -1.86
CA ALA A 216 19.32 -12.77 -2.31
C ALA A 216 19.88 -11.61 -3.15
N ALA A 217 19.00 -10.88 -3.85
CA ALA A 217 19.35 -9.72 -4.68
C ALA A 217 19.35 -8.39 -3.90
N ALA A 218 18.77 -8.36 -2.70
CA ALA A 218 18.68 -7.15 -1.89
C ALA A 218 20.07 -6.52 -1.68
N PRO A 219 20.22 -5.19 -1.84
CA PRO A 219 21.48 -4.51 -1.65
C PRO A 219 22.01 -4.80 -0.24
N ARG A 220 23.28 -5.20 -0.13
CA ARG A 220 23.92 -5.23 1.18
C ARG A 220 24.08 -3.79 1.65
N SER A 221 23.95 -3.55 2.95
CA SER A 221 24.05 -2.22 3.56
C SER A 221 25.32 -1.42 3.21
N VAL A 222 26.35 -2.08 2.66
CA VAL A 222 27.63 -1.49 2.24
C VAL A 222 27.66 -1.11 0.75
N ASP A 223 26.75 -1.67 -0.06
CA ASP A 223 26.73 -1.55 -1.53
C ASP A 223 25.54 -0.71 -2.05
N ALA A 224 24.57 -0.39 -1.20
CA ALA A 224 23.48 0.49 -1.59
C ALA A 224 24.03 1.91 -1.86
N PRO A 225 23.71 2.55 -3.00
CA PRO A 225 24.02 3.96 -3.17
C PRO A 225 23.31 4.72 -2.03
N HIS A 226 24.09 5.23 -1.08
CA HIS A 226 23.58 6.12 -0.03
C HIS A 226 23.18 7.45 -0.69
N VAL A 227 22.02 7.47 -1.35
CA VAL A 227 21.34 8.72 -1.65
C VAL A 227 20.74 9.17 -0.34
N VAL A 228 21.44 10.05 0.37
CA VAL A 228 20.90 10.72 1.54
C VAL A 228 19.78 11.62 1.04
N HIS A 229 18.54 11.14 1.12
CA HIS A 229 17.37 11.99 1.00
C HIS A 229 17.25 12.79 2.29
N GLY A 230 17.89 13.96 2.31
CA GLY A 230 17.63 14.97 3.34
C GLY A 230 16.15 15.32 3.32
N GLY A 231 15.54 15.45 4.50
CA GLY A 231 14.15 15.84 4.64
C GLY A 231 13.38 15.03 5.67
N VAL A 232 12.09 15.33 5.76
CA VAL A 232 11.14 14.69 6.65
C VAL A 232 9.88 14.28 5.90
N GLU A 233 9.28 13.20 6.35
CA GLU A 233 7.91 12.84 6.06
C GLU A 233 7.00 13.61 7.02
N VAL A 234 6.03 14.33 6.47
CA VAL A 234 4.94 14.93 7.24
C VAL A 234 3.67 14.19 6.91
N MET A 235 3.05 13.60 7.94
CA MET A 235 1.73 13.01 7.85
C MET A 235 0.78 13.68 8.83
N CYS A 236 -0.41 14.04 8.39
CA CYS A 236 -1.44 14.58 9.29
C CYS A 236 -2.84 14.31 8.74
N THR A 237 -3.84 14.65 9.54
CA THR A 237 -5.23 14.72 9.11
C THR A 237 -5.73 16.15 9.24
N VAL A 238 -6.46 16.64 8.24
CA VAL A 238 -7.03 18.00 8.24
C VAL A 238 -8.44 17.96 7.68
N GLU A 239 -9.36 18.74 8.25
CA GLU A 239 -10.72 18.88 7.75
C GLU A 239 -10.77 19.95 6.66
N LEU A 240 -11.20 19.58 5.46
CA LEU A 240 -11.21 20.46 4.29
C LEU A 240 -12.42 20.19 3.40
N SER A 241 -12.91 21.25 2.76
CA SER A 241 -13.81 21.08 1.61
C SER A 241 -13.07 20.39 0.45
N PRO A 242 -13.78 19.77 -0.51
CA PRO A 242 -13.15 19.21 -1.70
C PRO A 242 -12.33 20.22 -2.52
N LEU A 243 -12.74 21.49 -2.53
CA LEU A 243 -12.02 22.56 -3.22
C LEU A 243 -10.70 22.88 -2.50
N ASP A 244 -10.75 23.11 -1.19
CA ASP A 244 -9.55 23.41 -0.40
C ASP A 244 -8.56 22.24 -0.42
N ALA A 245 -9.05 21.01 -0.46
CA ALA A 245 -8.21 19.82 -0.59
C ALA A 245 -7.50 19.73 -1.95
N ALA A 246 -8.16 20.17 -3.04
CA ALA A 246 -7.55 20.22 -4.36
C ALA A 246 -6.47 21.31 -4.44
N GLU A 247 -6.73 22.48 -3.88
CA GLU A 247 -5.75 23.57 -3.79
C GLU A 247 -4.56 23.19 -2.89
N LEU A 248 -4.82 22.61 -1.72
CA LEU A 248 -3.78 22.13 -0.81
C LEU A 248 -2.88 21.10 -1.50
N ARG A 249 -3.46 20.16 -2.26
CA ARG A 249 -2.66 19.18 -3.00
C ARG A 249 -1.70 19.84 -3.97
N HIS A 250 -2.17 20.85 -4.70
CA HIS A 250 -1.35 21.58 -5.66
C HIS A 250 -0.18 22.28 -4.97
N GLU A 251 -0.44 23.03 -3.90
CA GLU A 251 0.60 23.76 -3.18
C GLU A 251 1.60 22.83 -2.48
N LEU A 252 1.15 21.70 -1.93
CA LEU A 252 2.04 20.66 -1.38
C LEU A 252 2.98 20.09 -2.44
N SER A 253 2.53 19.97 -3.69
CA SER A 253 3.37 19.53 -4.81
C SER A 253 4.35 20.60 -5.29
N GLU A 254 4.21 21.87 -4.90
CA GLU A 254 5.21 22.91 -5.15
C GLU A 254 6.32 22.91 -4.09
N VAL A 255 6.02 22.50 -2.86
CA VAL A 255 6.98 22.54 -1.73
C VAL A 255 7.59 21.18 -1.39
N GLY A 256 7.08 20.09 -1.95
CA GLY A 256 7.46 18.73 -1.59
C GLY A 256 7.26 17.72 -2.71
N SER A 257 7.50 16.45 -2.36
CA SER A 257 7.35 15.30 -3.25
C SER A 257 6.57 14.18 -2.56
N SER A 258 6.22 13.12 -3.31
CA SER A 258 5.45 11.97 -2.79
C SER A 258 4.14 12.40 -2.11
N VAL A 259 3.43 13.38 -2.68
CA VAL A 259 2.18 13.88 -2.12
C VAL A 259 1.08 12.85 -2.29
N ILE A 260 0.48 12.43 -1.18
CA ILE A 260 -0.75 11.62 -1.15
C ILE A 260 -1.81 12.35 -0.36
N MET A 261 -2.98 12.51 -0.95
CA MET A 261 -4.15 13.05 -0.26
C MET A 261 -5.40 12.20 -0.50
N SER A 262 -6.00 11.69 0.57
CA SER A 262 -7.23 10.92 0.50
C SER A 262 -8.23 11.32 1.58
N ALA A 263 -9.49 11.48 1.18
CA ALA A 263 -10.61 11.63 2.11
C ALA A 263 -10.80 10.33 2.91
N VAL A 264 -10.97 10.47 4.22
CA VAL A 264 -11.11 9.40 5.22
C VAL A 264 -12.57 9.27 5.62
N THR A 265 -13.14 10.36 6.15
CA THR A 265 -14.50 10.39 6.70
C THR A 265 -15.19 11.67 6.26
N GLU A 266 -16.46 11.56 5.89
CA GLU A 266 -17.32 12.71 5.64
C GLU A 266 -17.70 13.37 6.98
N VAL A 267 -17.62 14.69 7.02
CA VAL A 267 -18.08 15.54 8.13
C VAL A 267 -19.05 16.59 7.56
N GLU A 268 -19.67 17.40 8.41
CA GLU A 268 -20.67 18.37 7.96
C GLU A 268 -20.07 19.35 6.94
N GLU A 269 -20.51 19.26 5.68
CA GLU A 269 -20.06 20.05 4.52
C GLU A 269 -18.56 19.93 4.16
N ALA A 270 -17.82 18.95 4.71
CA ALA A 270 -16.40 18.75 4.46
C ALA A 270 -15.98 17.27 4.59
N TYR A 271 -14.68 16.99 4.44
CA TYR A 271 -14.12 15.67 4.71
C TYR A 271 -12.87 15.80 5.58
N ARG A 272 -12.59 14.78 6.38
CA ARG A 272 -11.27 14.57 6.98
C ARG A 272 -10.34 14.02 5.90
N TRP A 273 -9.25 14.71 5.59
CA TRP A 273 -8.26 14.31 4.60
C TRP A 273 -7.00 13.83 5.29
N ARG A 274 -6.54 12.62 4.98
CA ARG A 274 -5.19 12.15 5.31
C ARG A 274 -4.23 12.75 4.28
N VAL A 275 -3.19 13.39 4.79
CA VAL A 275 -2.14 14.05 4.00
C VAL A 275 -0.82 13.34 4.30
N HIS A 276 -0.07 13.07 3.23
CA HIS A 276 1.32 12.61 3.24
C HIS A 276 2.11 13.52 2.32
N VAL A 277 3.27 14.01 2.77
CA VAL A 277 4.22 14.72 1.89
C VAL A 277 5.65 14.54 2.40
N HIS A 278 6.59 14.43 1.48
CA HIS A 278 8.02 14.52 1.78
C HIS A 278 8.48 15.96 1.51
N VAL A 279 9.06 16.61 2.52
CA VAL A 279 9.56 18.00 2.44
C VAL A 279 10.97 18.08 3.03
N GLU A 280 11.73 19.11 2.67
CA GLU A 280 13.05 19.34 3.28
C GLU A 280 12.93 19.64 4.78
N ARG A 281 11.92 20.43 5.17
CA ARG A 281 11.67 20.77 6.57
C ARG A 281 10.17 20.71 6.87
N PRO A 282 9.76 20.27 8.06
CA PRO A 282 8.34 20.12 8.39
C PRO A 282 7.58 21.44 8.31
N GLU A 283 8.24 22.56 8.57
CA GLU A 283 7.64 23.90 8.51
C GLU A 283 7.13 24.25 7.10
N ASP A 284 7.77 23.72 6.04
CA ASP A 284 7.40 24.01 4.66
C ASP A 284 6.03 23.40 4.33
N ALA A 285 5.75 22.18 4.82
CA ALA A 285 4.42 21.58 4.71
C ALA A 285 3.39 22.27 5.63
N LEU A 286 3.76 22.53 6.89
CA LEU A 286 2.85 23.12 7.88
C LEU A 286 2.42 24.54 7.51
N ALA A 287 3.28 25.32 6.85
CA ALA A 287 2.97 26.65 6.35
C ALA A 287 1.84 26.65 5.31
N VAL A 288 1.71 25.56 4.55
CA VAL A 288 0.69 25.38 3.50
C VAL A 288 -0.60 24.76 4.06
N ILE A 289 -0.47 23.85 5.04
CA ILE A 289 -1.61 23.14 5.66
C ILE A 289 -2.38 24.05 6.63
N SER A 290 -1.67 24.67 7.58
CA SER A 290 -2.28 25.38 8.72
C SER A 290 -3.22 26.54 8.35
N PRO A 291 -3.01 27.28 7.23
CA PRO A 291 -3.97 28.31 6.80
C PRO A 291 -5.35 27.80 6.43
N ARG A 292 -5.49 26.51 6.08
CA ARG A 292 -6.75 25.91 5.62
C ARG A 292 -7.51 25.14 6.69
N GLY A 293 -6.79 24.62 7.68
CA GLY A 293 -7.38 23.86 8.78
C GLY A 293 -6.32 23.45 9.80
N GLU A 294 -6.78 23.06 10.99
CA GLU A 294 -5.89 22.58 12.05
C GLU A 294 -5.43 21.14 11.75
N PRO A 295 -4.12 20.90 11.58
CA PRO A 295 -3.62 19.54 11.41
C PRO A 295 -3.69 18.76 12.72
N VAL A 296 -4.38 17.63 12.71
CA VAL A 296 -4.45 16.68 13.83
C VAL A 296 -3.71 15.39 13.47
N ALA A 297 -3.34 14.60 14.49
CA ALA A 297 -2.56 13.38 14.32
C ALA A 297 -1.28 13.60 13.46
N LEU A 298 -0.62 14.73 13.71
CA LEU A 298 0.62 15.12 13.04
C LEU A 298 1.75 14.17 13.47
N SER A 299 2.39 13.56 12.49
CA SER A 299 3.64 12.82 12.62
C SER A 299 4.68 13.46 11.71
N VAL A 300 5.89 13.61 12.24
CA VAL A 300 7.06 14.05 11.48
C VAL A 300 8.15 13.01 11.66
N THR A 301 8.55 12.36 10.58
CA THR A 301 9.54 11.29 10.57
C THR A 301 10.74 11.69 9.73
N SER A 302 11.98 11.44 10.17
CA SER A 302 13.16 11.69 9.34
C SER A 302 13.20 10.72 8.17
N LEU A 303 13.42 11.23 6.95
CA LEU A 303 13.65 10.42 5.75
C LEU A 303 15.13 9.98 5.61
N SER A 304 15.99 10.46 6.50
CA SER A 304 17.40 10.06 6.61
C SER A 304 17.89 10.13 8.05
N GLU A 305 17.81 9.00 8.76
CA GLU A 305 18.71 8.65 9.86
C GLU A 305 18.52 7.16 10.20
N ALA A 306 19.29 6.30 9.52
CA ALA A 306 19.59 4.99 10.10
C ALA A 306 20.35 5.26 11.39
N ALA A 307 19.75 4.90 12.54
CA ALA A 307 20.23 5.16 13.89
C ALA A 307 21.76 4.98 14.04
N GLY A 308 22.49 6.10 13.97
CA GLY A 308 23.88 6.23 14.37
C GLY A 308 23.99 6.78 15.80
N ALA A 309 23.29 6.18 16.76
CA ALA A 309 23.34 6.57 18.16
C ALA A 309 23.53 5.35 19.07
N ALA A 310 24.69 4.68 18.95
CA ALA A 310 25.22 3.80 20.00
C ALA A 310 26.74 3.60 19.85
N GLY A 311 27.52 4.33 20.67
CA GLY A 311 28.97 4.19 20.82
C GLY A 311 29.63 5.55 21.15
N ALA A 312 29.36 6.11 22.34
CA ALA A 312 30.29 6.13 23.49
C ALA A 312 31.61 6.85 23.15
N GLU A 313 31.80 8.12 23.54
CA GLU A 313 32.27 8.49 24.89
C GLU A 313 33.17 7.40 25.51
N ASP A 314 34.45 7.39 25.12
CA ASP A 314 35.59 7.39 26.05
C ASP A 314 36.90 7.51 25.26
N GLY A 315 37.68 8.56 25.57
CA GLY A 315 38.99 8.86 24.99
C GLY A 315 39.52 10.21 25.46
#